data_AF-A0AAN8VFG6-F1
#
_entry.id   AF-A0AAN8VFG6-F1
#
_cell.length_a   1.000
_cell.length_b   1.000
_cell.length_c   1.000
_cell.angle_alpha   90.00
_cell.angle_beta   90.00
_cell.angle_gamma   90.00
#
_symmetry.space_group_name_H-M   'P 1'
#
loop_
_entity.id
_entity.type
_entity.pdbx_description
1 polymer ?
#
loop_
_entity_poly.entity_id
_entity_poly.type
_entity_poly.pdbx_seq_one_letter_code
_entity_poly.pdbx_strand_id
1 'polypeptide(L)' 'MGRKAGTLYINPKKFASMQKPCMKEMLSFLNCLALSHNNDDKCVRQKELLSACMFSQNCNNKKAFGSINYHLQRLKRGR' A
#
# COMPACT_ATOMS: atom_id res chain seq x y z
N MET A 1 -20.98 17.77 -18.39
CA MET A 1 -19.75 18.16 -17.66
C MET A 1 -18.70 17.05 -17.81
N GLY A 2 -18.12 16.91 -19.01
CA GLY A 2 -17.15 15.85 -19.34
C GLY A 2 -15.72 16.24 -18.99
N ARG A 3 -14.88 15.26 -18.61
CA ARG A 3 -13.44 15.45 -18.34
C ARG A 3 -12.78 16.06 -19.58
N LYS A 4 -12.38 17.33 -19.50
CA LYS A 4 -11.61 18.00 -20.57
C LYS A 4 -10.31 17.22 -20.79
N ALA A 5 -10.09 16.78 -22.02
CA ALA A 5 -8.83 16.15 -22.42
C ALA A 5 -7.64 17.04 -21.98
N GLY A 6 -6.65 16.44 -21.31
CA GLY A 6 -5.42 17.13 -20.89
C GLY A 6 -5.38 17.66 -19.45
N THR A 7 -6.27 17.29 -18.52
CA THR A 7 -6.06 17.64 -17.09
C THR A 7 -5.06 16.69 -16.44
N LEU A 8 -3.93 17.21 -15.94
CA LEU A 8 -3.02 16.46 -15.06
C LEU A 8 -3.73 16.19 -13.73
N TYR A 9 -4.11 14.93 -13.52
CA TYR A 9 -4.88 14.49 -12.36
C TYR A 9 -4.48 13.06 -12.00
N ILE A 10 -4.11 12.86 -10.74
CA ILE A 10 -3.85 11.53 -10.18
C ILE A 10 -5.12 11.08 -9.45
N ASN A 11 -5.62 9.89 -9.77
CA ASN A 11 -6.74 9.30 -9.03
C ASN A 11 -6.21 8.64 -7.75
N PRO A 12 -6.34 9.25 -6.56
CA PRO A 12 -5.78 8.68 -5.33
C PRO A 12 -6.39 7.32 -5.00
N LYS A 13 -7.63 7.02 -5.43
CA LYS A 13 -8.26 5.71 -5.21
C LYS A 13 -7.55 4.57 -5.95
N LYS A 14 -6.91 4.84 -7.10
CA LYS A 14 -6.16 3.84 -7.86
C LYS A 14 -4.80 3.52 -7.24
N PHE A 15 -4.21 4.46 -6.51
CA PHE A 15 -2.86 4.33 -5.95
C PHE A 15 -2.87 4.02 -4.44
N ALA A 16 -3.96 4.33 -3.73
CA ALA A 16 -4.14 3.97 -2.33
C ALA A 16 -4.30 2.45 -2.12
N SER A 17 -4.84 1.73 -3.10
CA SER A 17 -5.00 0.26 -3.04
C SER A 17 -3.70 -0.52 -3.26
N MET A 18 -2.67 0.10 -3.85
CA MET A 18 -1.43 -0.59 -4.25
C MET A 18 -0.42 -0.80 -3.12
N GLN A 19 -0.64 -0.25 -1.92
CA GLN A 19 0.28 -0.46 -0.81
C GLN A 19 -0.42 -1.10 0.37
N LYS A 20 -0.62 -2.42 0.29
CA LYS A 20 -0.75 -3.27 1.48
C LYS A 20 0.67 -3.64 1.92
N PRO A 21 1.31 -2.88 2.83
CA PRO A 21 2.74 -3.02 3.12
C PRO A 21 3.11 -4.41 3.66
N CYS A 22 2.14 -5.14 4.21
CA CYS A 22 2.36 -6.46 4.81
C CYS A 22 2.05 -7.64 3.87
N MET A 23 1.62 -7.39 2.63
CA MET A 23 1.34 -8.48 1.68
C MET A 23 2.58 -9.35 1.41
N LYS A 24 3.76 -8.75 1.35
CA LYS A 24 5.02 -9.48 1.12
C LYS A 24 5.31 -10.45 2.28
N GLU A 25 5.24 -9.97 3.51
CA GLU A 25 5.46 -10.79 4.70
C GLU A 25 4.36 -11.84 4.88
N MET A 26 3.12 -11.52 4.50
CA MET A 26 1.99 -12.46 4.54
C MET A 26 2.22 -13.64 3.59
N LEU A 27 2.65 -13.36 2.34
CA LEU A 27 3.00 -14.41 1.38
C LEU A 27 4.19 -15.25 1.86
N SER A 28 5.19 -14.63 2.48
CA SER A 28 6.33 -15.35 3.05
C SER A 28 5.92 -16.31 4.17
N PHE A 29 5.02 -15.88 5.05
CA PHE A 29 4.47 -16.74 6.11
C PHE A 29 3.65 -17.90 5.52
N LEU A 30 2.76 -17.63 4.56
CA LEU A 30 1.95 -18.67 3.91
C LEU A 30 2.81 -19.69 3.16
N ASN A 31 3.87 -19.24 2.48
CA ASN A 31 4.82 -20.14 1.83
C ASN A 31 5.54 -21.04 2.85
N CYS A 32 5.89 -20.49 4.03
CA CYS A 32 6.49 -21.28 5.09
C CYS A 32 5.50 -22.32 5.65
N LEU A 33 4.23 -21.96 5.86
CA LEU A 33 3.18 -22.91 6.29
C LEU A 33 2.96 -24.03 5.27
N ALA A 34 2.95 -23.69 3.98
CA ALA A 34 2.81 -24.67 2.92
C ALA A 34 3.95 -25.72 2.92
N LEU A 35 5.19 -25.28 3.23
CA LEU A 35 6.35 -26.17 3.29
C LEU A 35 6.48 -26.94 4.62
N SER A 36 5.88 -26.43 5.69
CA SER A 36 6.01 -26.97 7.05
C SER A 36 4.82 -27.82 7.50
N HIS A 37 3.89 -28.15 6.59
CA HIS A 37 2.64 -28.84 6.90
C HIS A 37 1.78 -28.10 7.94
N ASN A 38 1.68 -26.78 7.81
CA ASN A 38 0.96 -25.89 8.74
C ASN A 38 1.53 -25.90 10.18
N ASN A 39 2.83 -26.17 10.34
CA ASN A 39 3.48 -26.06 11.63
C ASN A 39 4.02 -24.64 11.84
N ASP A 40 3.25 -23.84 12.57
CA ASP A 40 3.57 -22.45 12.94
C ASP A 40 4.93 -22.30 13.64
N ASP A 41 5.36 -23.28 14.45
CA ASP A 41 6.60 -23.20 15.24
C ASP A 41 7.85 -23.18 14.34
N LYS A 42 7.73 -23.73 13.12
CA LYS A 42 8.81 -23.68 12.11
C LYS A 42 8.85 -22.35 11.35
N CYS A 43 7.82 -21.53 11.49
CA CYS A 43 7.61 -20.28 10.76
C CYS A 43 7.58 -19.04 11.67
N VAL A 44 8.11 -19.15 12.90
CA VAL A 44 8.12 -18.09 13.92
C VAL A 44 8.73 -16.80 13.39
N ARG A 45 9.83 -16.88 12.65
CA ARG A 45 10.49 -15.70 12.08
C ARG A 45 9.58 -14.93 11.11
N GLN A 46 8.89 -15.62 10.19
CA GLN A 46 7.99 -15.01 9.23
C GLN A 46 6.73 -14.46 9.93
N LYS A 47 6.27 -15.14 10.98
CA LYS A 47 5.16 -14.69 11.84
C LYS A 47 5.51 -13.40 12.58
N GLU A 48 6.70 -13.30 13.15
CA GLU A 48 7.20 -12.09 13.81
C GLU A 48 7.31 -10.91 12.83
N LEU A 49 7.89 -11.12 11.64
CA LEU A 49 7.97 -10.08 10.61
C LEU A 49 6.58 -9.58 10.16
N LEU A 50 5.65 -10.51 9.97
CA LEU A 50 4.26 -10.17 9.65
C LEU A 50 3.60 -9.37 10.78
N SER A 51 3.82 -9.76 12.04
CA SER A 51 3.27 -9.07 13.21
C SER A 51 3.82 -7.65 13.37
N ALA A 52 5.13 -7.48 13.20
CA ALA A 52 5.80 -6.18 13.25
C ALA A 52 5.30 -5.26 12.12
N CYS A 53 5.10 -5.81 10.92
CA CYS A 53 4.54 -5.06 9.80
C CYS A 53 3.11 -4.60 10.12
N MET A 54 2.25 -5.48 10.63
CA MET A 54 0.86 -5.15 10.96
C MET A 54 0.77 -4.08 12.05
N PHE A 55 1.62 -4.18 13.08
CA PHE A 55 1.73 -3.15 14.12
C PHE A 55 2.13 -1.79 13.52
N SER A 56 3.15 -1.76 12.67
CA SER A 56 3.59 -0.53 12.01
C SER A 56 2.53 0.08 11.08
N GLN A 57 1.68 -0.74 10.47
CA GLN A 57 0.60 -0.29 9.58
C GLN A 57 -0.54 0.34 10.40
N ASN A 58 -0.88 -0.23 11.54
CA ASN A 58 -1.93 0.27 12.42
C ASN A 58 -1.59 1.65 13.01
N CYS A 59 -0.29 1.92 13.22
CA CYS A 59 0.20 3.23 13.68
C CYS A 59 0.30 4.26 12.55
N ASN A 60 0.39 3.83 11.29
CA ASN A 60 0.56 4.71 10.14
C ASN A 60 -0.75 4.95 9.39
N ASN A 61 -1.57 5.87 9.90
CA ASN A 61 -2.66 6.48 9.14
C ASN A 61 -2.08 7.34 8.00
N LYS A 62 -1.70 6.71 6.88
CA LYS A 62 -1.14 7.42 5.72
C LYS A 62 -2.18 8.42 5.20
N LYS A 63 -1.86 9.72 5.30
CA LYS A 63 -2.65 10.81 4.73
C LYS A 63 -2.84 10.54 3.24
N ALA A 64 -4.10 10.47 2.79
CA ALA A 64 -4.45 10.21 1.41
C ALA A 64 -3.97 11.35 0.50
N PHE A 65 -2.79 11.23 -0.10
CA PHE A 65 -2.23 12.04 -1.22
C PHE A 65 -2.36 13.59 -1.15
N GLY A 66 -2.77 14.16 -0.01
CA GLY A 66 -2.85 15.58 0.27
C GLY A 66 -3.43 16.43 -0.87
N SER A 67 -2.81 17.58 -1.09
CA SER A 67 -3.15 18.57 -2.12
C SER A 67 -2.50 18.30 -3.48
N ILE A 68 -2.03 17.07 -3.79
CA ILE A 68 -1.25 16.82 -5.02
C ILE A 68 -1.99 17.25 -6.29
N ASN A 69 -3.29 16.97 -6.36
CA ASN A 69 -4.12 17.35 -7.52
C ASN A 69 -4.32 18.87 -7.61
N TYR A 70 -4.29 19.59 -6.49
CA TYR A 70 -4.32 21.05 -6.49
C TYR A 70 -3.05 21.63 -7.13
N HIS A 71 -1.88 21.08 -6.81
CA HIS A 71 -0.62 21.51 -7.42
C HIS A 71 -0.53 21.15 -8.92
N LEU A 72 -0.97 19.94 -9.30
CA LEU A 72 -1.01 19.50 -10.70
C LEU A 72 -1.89 20.39 -11.59
N GLN A 73 -3.01 20.87 -11.06
CA GLN A 73 -3.89 21.80 -11.76
C GLN A 73 -3.24 23.18 -11.99
N ARG A 74 -2.36 23.64 -11.08
CA ARG A 74 -1.67 24.93 -11.21
C ARG A 74 -0.51 24.87 -12.20
N LEU A 75 0.26 23.79 -12.20
CA LEU A 75 1.35 23.58 -13.18
C LEU A 75 0.84 23.58 -14.62
N LYS A 76 -0.39 23.12 -14.85
CA LYS A 76 -1.01 23.16 -16.18
C LYS A 76 -1.33 24.58 -16.67
N ARG A 77 -1.61 25.54 -15.77
CA ARG A 77 -1.97 26.93 -16.14
C ARG A 77 -0.76 27.84 -16.37
N GLY A 78 0.41 27.46 -15.89
CA GLY A 78 1.65 28.23 -16.04
C GLY A 78 2.46 27.92 -17.29
N ARG A 79 1.91 27.14 -18.22
CA ARG A 79 2.46 26.85 -19.56
C ARG A 79 1.44 27.21 -20.62
#